data_AF-A0A2A3T8A5-F1
#
_entry.id   AF-A0A2A3T8A5-F1
#
_cell.length_a   1.000
_cell.length_b   1.000
_cell.length_c   1.000
_cell.angle_alpha   90.00
_cell.angle_beta   90.00
_cell.angle_gamma   90.00
#
_symmetry.space_group_name_H-M   'P 1'
#
loop_
_entity.id
_entity.type
_entity.pdbx_description
1 polymer ?
#
loop_
_entity_poly.entity_id
_entity_poly.type
_entity_poly.pdbx_seq_one_letter_code
_entity_poly.pdbx_strand_id
1 'polypeptide(L)'
;MSVKKAIKILDWWINQKKYGMKKLQNEWNDSEDDYDIIRTLLSVDQITVTNLETIRSELISNCKHPMNMQDKDLAGHKYCMNCNLDL
;
A
#
# COMPACT_ATOMS: atom_id res chain seq x y z
N MET A 1 -5.74 2.93 -15.68
CA MET A 1 -4.81 2.79 -14.52
C MET A 1 -4.65 1.30 -14.28
N SER A 2 -3.45 0.75 -14.24
CA SER A 2 -3.29 -0.70 -14.04
C SER A 2 -3.08 -1.09 -12.59
N VAL A 3 -3.37 -2.35 -12.26
CA VAL A 3 -3.19 -2.93 -10.92
C VAL A 3 -1.76 -2.70 -10.42
N LYS A 4 -0.77 -2.86 -11.28
CA LYS A 4 0.64 -2.59 -10.98
C LYS A 4 0.91 -1.13 -10.59
N LYS A 5 0.25 -0.16 -11.24
CA LYS A 5 0.36 1.26 -10.88
C LYS A 5 -0.35 1.55 -9.55
N ALA A 6 -1.51 0.94 -9.31
CA ALA A 6 -2.23 1.07 -8.04
C ALA A 6 -1.42 0.52 -6.86
N ILE A 7 -0.81 -0.66 -7.00
CA ILE A 7 0.08 -1.25 -5.98
C ILE A 7 1.25 -0.31 -5.67
N LYS A 8 1.89 0.28 -6.69
CA LYS A 8 2.98 1.26 -6.48
C LYS A 8 2.54 2.50 -5.70
N ILE A 9 1.34 3.01 -5.96
CA ILE A 9 0.79 4.16 -5.23
C ILE A 9 0.52 3.78 -3.77
N LEU A 10 -0.04 2.59 -3.53
CA LEU A 10 -0.24 2.06 -2.18
C LEU A 10 1.08 1.88 -1.42
N ASP A 11 2.09 1.28 -2.07
CA ASP A 11 3.44 1.12 -1.51
C ASP A 11 4.02 2.47 -1.08
N TRP A 12 3.93 3.47 -1.97
CA TRP A 12 4.40 4.81 -1.67
C TRP A 12 3.65 5.39 -0.46
N TRP A 13 2.33 5.28 -0.41
CA TRP A 13 1.53 5.87 0.65
C TRP A 13 1.76 5.20 2.01
N ILE A 14 1.85 3.87 2.05
CA ILE A 14 2.23 3.10 3.25
C ILE A 14 3.58 3.58 3.78
N ASN A 15 4.58 3.72 2.90
CA ASN A 15 5.91 4.17 3.29
C ASN A 15 5.92 5.60 3.81
N GLN A 16 5.17 6.51 3.18
CA GLN A 16 5.02 7.89 3.65
C GLN A 16 4.38 7.94 5.04
N LYS A 17 3.32 7.15 5.29
CA LYS A 17 2.66 7.08 6.60
C LYS A 17 3.58 6.53 7.68
N LYS A 18 4.28 5.43 7.42
CA LYS A 18 5.27 4.86 8.36
C LYS A 18 6.39 5.85 8.68
N TYR A 19 6.88 6.59 7.67
CA TYR A 19 7.88 7.64 7.88
C TYR A 19 7.34 8.78 8.75
N GLY A 20 6.12 9.27 8.47
CA GLY A 20 5.47 10.32 9.26
C GLY A 20 5.28 9.92 10.72
N MET A 21 4.83 8.70 10.98
CA MET A 21 4.69 8.18 12.35
C MET A 21 6.03 8.14 13.09
N LYS A 22 7.09 7.64 12.44
CA LYS A 22 8.43 7.60 13.04
C LYS A 22 8.97 9.01 13.32
N LYS A 23 8.74 9.95 12.40
CA LYS A 23 9.13 11.35 12.57
C LYS A 23 8.39 11.98 13.76
N LEU A 24 7.08 11.79 13.86
CA LEU A 24 6.26 12.27 14.98
C LEU A 24 6.75 11.70 16.32
N GLN A 25 6.99 10.38 16.38
CA GLN A 25 7.56 9.73 17.57
C GLN A 25 8.91 10.33 17.99
N ASN A 26 9.79 10.61 17.02
CA ASN A 26 11.10 11.17 17.30
C ASN A 26 11.04 12.64 17.75
N GLU A 27 10.17 13.45 17.15
CA GLU A 27 10.08 14.90 17.40
C GLU A 27 9.31 15.24 18.68
N TRP A 28 8.39 14.37 19.11
CA TRP A 28 7.49 14.64 20.24
C TRP A 28 7.76 13.74 21.46
N ASN A 29 8.89 13.04 21.51
CA ASN A 29 9.24 12.16 22.62
C ASN A 29 9.63 12.89 23.92
N ASP A 30 9.69 14.23 23.90
CA ASP A 30 10.24 15.07 24.97
C ASP A 30 9.18 15.86 25.78
N SER A 31 7.88 15.81 25.44
CA SER A 31 6.81 16.48 26.22
C SER A 31 5.92 15.49 26.96
N GLU A 32 6.02 15.48 28.30
CA GLU A 32 5.14 14.66 29.18
C GLU A 32 3.64 15.04 29.04
N ASP A 33 3.34 16.28 28.65
CA ASP A 33 1.97 16.80 28.55
C ASP A 33 1.22 16.38 27.26
N ASP A 34 1.92 16.03 26.17
CA ASP A 34 1.28 15.74 24.87
C ASP A 34 1.12 14.24 24.58
N TYR A 35 1.48 13.37 25.54
CA TYR A 35 1.57 11.93 25.34
C TYR A 35 0.27 11.31 24.80
N ASP A 36 -0.89 11.75 25.31
CA ASP A 36 -2.19 11.23 24.90
C ASP A 36 -2.60 11.67 23.48
N ILE A 37 -2.23 12.88 23.08
CA ILE A 37 -2.49 13.40 21.73
C ILE A 37 -1.63 12.64 20.72
N ILE A 38 -0.33 12.50 21.00
CA ILE A 38 0.61 11.76 20.15
C ILE A 38 0.16 10.30 20.00
N ARG A 39 -0.20 9.65 21.12
CA ARG A 39 -0.69 8.26 21.10
C ARG A 39 -1.95 8.10 20.25
N THR A 40 -2.88 9.06 20.34
CA THR A 40 -4.11 9.05 19.53
C THR A 40 -3.79 9.19 18.04
N LEU A 41 -2.93 10.15 17.67
CA LEU A 41 -2.51 10.36 16.28
C LEU A 41 -1.81 9.12 15.71
N LEU A 42 -0.86 8.55 16.45
CA LEU A 42 -0.15 7.33 16.05
C LEU A 42 -1.10 6.14 15.91
N SER A 43 -2.10 6.02 16.78
CA SER A 43 -3.08 4.93 16.70
C SER A 43 -3.95 5.04 15.45
N VAL A 44 -4.39 6.25 15.08
CA VAL A 44 -5.17 6.50 13.85
C VAL A 44 -4.33 6.24 12.60
N ASP A 45 -3.07 6.69 12.59
CA ASP A 45 -2.17 6.43 11.48
C ASP A 45 -1.83 4.94 11.37
N GLN A 46 -1.69 4.22 12.48
CA GLN A 46 -1.49 2.77 12.49
C GLN A 46 -2.68 2.03 11.85
N ILE A 47 -3.91 2.40 12.21
CA ILE A 47 -5.12 1.84 11.57
C ILE A 47 -5.12 2.12 10.07
N THR A 48 -4.74 3.33 9.68
CA THR A 48 -4.64 3.72 8.27
C THR A 48 -3.61 2.85 7.53
N VAL A 49 -2.43 2.64 8.10
CA VAL A 49 -1.40 1.76 7.53
C VAL A 49 -1.93 0.33 7.38
N THR A 50 -2.56 -0.22 8.42
CA THR A 50 -3.13 -1.58 8.38
C THR A 50 -4.20 -1.73 7.29
N ASN A 51 -5.08 -0.74 7.13
CA ASN A 51 -6.08 -0.73 6.07
C ASN A 51 -5.43 -0.72 4.67
N LEU A 52 -4.40 0.12 4.48
CA LEU A 52 -3.68 0.19 3.20
C LEU A 52 -2.94 -1.13 2.89
N GLU A 53 -2.33 -1.75 3.89
CA GLU A 53 -1.67 -3.06 3.75
C GLU A 53 -2.66 -4.17 3.40
N THR A 54 -3.86 -4.14 3.98
CA THR A 54 -4.95 -5.08 3.68
C THR A 54 -5.44 -4.91 2.24
N ILE A 55 -5.70 -3.66 1.81
CA ILE A 55 -6.09 -3.40 0.40
C ILE A 55 -4.99 -3.88 -0.55
N ARG A 56 -3.72 -3.64 -0.19
CA ARG A 56 -2.59 -4.08 -0.98
C ARG A 56 -2.52 -5.61 -1.10
N SER A 57 -2.77 -6.36 -0.03
CA SER A 57 -2.73 -7.83 -0.08
C SER A 57 -3.81 -8.40 -1.00
N GLU A 58 -4.99 -7.79 -1.05
CA GLU A 58 -6.06 -8.19 -1.98
C GLU A 58 -5.71 -7.91 -3.45
N LEU A 59 -4.88 -6.89 -3.71
CA LEU A 59 -4.42 -6.55 -5.06
C LEU A 59 -3.23 -7.39 -5.53
N ILE A 60 -2.43 -7.93 -4.60
CA ILE A 60 -1.30 -8.80 -4.94
C ILE A 60 -1.81 -10.23 -5.11
N SER A 61 -2.15 -10.56 -6.36
CA SER A 61 -2.44 -11.95 -6.70
C SER A 61 -1.17 -12.80 -6.66
N ASN A 62 -1.20 -13.95 -5.97
CA ASN A 62 -0.17 -15.00 -6.10
C ASN A 62 -0.32 -15.78 -7.42
N CYS A 63 -0.62 -15.10 -8.52
CA CYS A 63 -0.86 -15.73 -9.81
C CYS A 63 0.48 -16.14 -10.44
N LYS A 64 0.58 -17.41 -10.86
CA LYS A 64 1.76 -17.94 -11.58
C LYS A 64 1.87 -17.44 -13.03
N HIS A 65 0.87 -16.71 -13.51
CA HIS A 65 0.74 -16.22 -14.89
C HIS A 65 1.01 -17.30 -15.94
N PRO A 66 0.31 -18.45 -15.93
CA PRO A 66 0.53 -19.47 -16.96
C PRO A 66 0.21 -18.90 -18.34
N MET A 67 0.94 -19.33 -19.39
CA MET A 67 0.85 -18.75 -20.74
C MET A 67 -0.58 -18.70 -21.31
N ASN A 68 -1.40 -19.70 -21.01
CA ASN A 68 -2.81 -19.78 -21.44
C ASN A 68 -3.75 -18.78 -20.73
N MET A 69 -3.26 -18.10 -19.69
CA MET A 69 -3.97 -17.05 -18.97
C MET A 69 -3.40 -15.67 -19.29
N GLN A 70 -2.61 -15.52 -20.36
CA GLN A 70 -2.04 -14.25 -20.79
C GLN A 70 -2.72 -13.80 -22.07
N ASP A 71 -3.12 -12.54 -22.13
CA ASP A 71 -3.77 -11.94 -23.30
C ASP A 71 -3.18 -10.54 -23.56
N LYS A 72 -3.60 -9.88 -24.66
CA LYS A 72 -3.19 -8.52 -25.01
C LYS A 72 -4.38 -7.58 -25.07
N ASP A 73 -4.22 -6.37 -24.53
CA ASP A 73 -5.20 -5.31 -24.72
C ASP A 73 -5.19 -4.78 -26.17
N LEU A 74 -6.11 -3.87 -26.50
CA LEU A 74 -6.21 -3.24 -27.82
C LEU A 74 -4.94 -2.45 -28.22
N ALA A 75 -4.08 -2.09 -27.26
CA ALA A 75 -2.81 -1.42 -27.48
C ALA A 75 -1.61 -2.40 -27.54
N GLY A 76 -1.86 -3.71 -27.41
CA GLY A 76 -0.85 -4.76 -27.46
C GLY A 76 -0.14 -5.02 -26.12
N HIS A 77 -0.53 -4.37 -25.02
CA HIS A 77 0.04 -4.64 -23.71
C HIS A 77 -0.42 -6.00 -23.20
N LYS A 78 0.55 -6.78 -22.72
CA LYS A 78 0.29 -8.11 -22.20
C LYS A 78 -0.27 -8.00 -20.78
N TYR A 79 -1.31 -8.77 -20.48
CA TYR A 79 -1.87 -8.85 -19.14
C TYR A 79 -2.26 -10.30 -18.82
N CYS A 80 -2.37 -10.63 -17.54
CA CYS A 80 -2.86 -11.93 -17.12
C CYS A 80 -4.38 -11.87 -16.86
N MET A 81 -5.18 -12.64 -17.59
CA MET A 81 -6.64 -12.71 -17.43
C MET A 81 -7.07 -13.27 -16.06
N ASN A 82 -6.23 -14.07 -15.41
CA ASN A 82 -6.57 -14.67 -14.11
C ASN A 82 -6.43 -13.68 -12.93
N CYS A 83 -5.62 -12.63 -13.09
CA CYS A 83 -5.38 -11.66 -12.01
C CYS A 83 -5.37 -10.20 -12.46
N ASN A 84 -5.75 -9.95 -13.72
CA ASN A 84 -5.82 -8.63 -14.36
C ASN A 84 -4.56 -7.77 -14.18
N LEU A 85 -3.40 -8.43 -14.12
CA LEU A 85 -2.11 -7.79 -13.85
C LEU A 85 -1.36 -7.62 -15.17
N ASP A 86 -0.92 -6.39 -15.45
CA ASP A 86 -0.05 -6.09 -16.60
C ASP A 86 1.28 -6.83 -16.47
N LEU A 87 1.63 -7.64 -17.47
CA LEU A 87 2.85 -8.47 -17.51
C LEU A 87 4.01 -7.71 -18.13
#